data_AF-A0A8S3UZ40-F1
#
_entry.id   AF-A0A8S3UZ40-F1
#
_cell.length_a   1.000
_cell.length_b   1.000
_cell.length_c   1.000
_cell.angle_alpha   90.00
_cell.angle_beta   90.00
_cell.angle_gamma   90.00
#
_symmetry.space_group_name_H-M   'P 1'
#
loop_
_entity.id
_entity.type
_entity.pdbx_description
1 polymer ?
#
loop_
_entity_poly.entity_id
_entity_poly.type
_entity_poly.pdbx_seq_one_letter_code
_entity_poly.pdbx_strand_id
1 'polypeptide(L)'
;MPGFRTYQAIDQAISATDVTIDSVLPAGNLAAGMAWSHFTGYLELVLPELAQGIKKSDWFNDNPGHMPLCLFMLLPHSGRSTGKLGDDDRDVEEVGQIEIIINHRPYSPKVCKVTERDKNGHIKSEYFCVAQYPGAFCALGTIKEEILCSFTKTQRDVEVQRFYHYLNEILNHEKYKQYGVLTKMLMYDDEEKGESATISYQLRKGVHDVIRNQLEKAAEGVKKTEETEHYRDEVCLLYHTKDTKLVFKVKDHLDKNKIRYSQARPASSGERMGDSLSEIERRVRDARWVICLSRSHHKKI
;
A
#
# COMPACT_ATOMS: atom_id res chain seq x y z
N MET A 1 -42.95 -12.54 -38.82
CA MET A 1 -42.64 -11.19 -38.31
C MET A 1 -41.83 -11.31 -37.03
N PRO A 2 -40.67 -10.65 -36.86
CA PRO A 2 -39.81 -10.87 -35.69
C PRO A 2 -40.31 -10.21 -34.39
N GLY A 3 -40.79 -8.96 -34.46
CA GLY A 3 -40.95 -8.09 -33.28
C GLY A 3 -41.97 -8.55 -32.22
N PHE A 4 -42.98 -9.35 -32.58
CA PHE A 4 -44.03 -9.75 -31.62
C PHE A 4 -43.50 -10.56 -30.43
N ARG A 5 -42.46 -11.39 -30.64
CA ARG A 5 -41.78 -12.10 -29.54
C ARG A 5 -40.91 -11.17 -28.69
N THR A 6 -40.42 -10.08 -29.27
CA THR A 6 -39.60 -9.09 -28.56
C THR A 6 -40.45 -8.30 -27.56
N TYR A 7 -41.64 -7.84 -27.95
CA TYR A 7 -42.56 -7.17 -27.03
C TYR A 7 -43.00 -8.08 -25.89
N GLN A 8 -43.43 -9.32 -26.17
CA GLN A 8 -43.80 -10.26 -25.11
C GLN A 8 -42.66 -10.57 -24.14
N ALA A 9 -41.40 -10.61 -24.60
CA ALA A 9 -40.24 -10.77 -23.72
C ALA A 9 -39.94 -9.52 -22.88
N ILE A 10 -40.19 -8.32 -23.42
CA ILE A 10 -40.08 -7.04 -22.68
C ILE A 10 -41.18 -6.96 -21.61
N ASP A 11 -42.44 -7.24 -21.98
CA ASP A 11 -43.57 -7.22 -21.06
C ASP A 11 -43.37 -8.26 -19.94
N GLN A 12 -42.90 -9.47 -20.27
CA GLN A 12 -42.53 -10.48 -19.27
C GLN A 12 -41.36 -10.04 -18.37
N ALA A 13 -40.34 -9.37 -18.90
CA ALA A 13 -39.25 -8.86 -18.09
C ALA A 13 -39.70 -7.74 -17.13
N ILE A 14 -40.59 -6.86 -17.59
CA ILE A 14 -41.18 -5.80 -16.75
C ILE A 14 -42.03 -6.43 -15.64
N SER A 15 -43.00 -7.28 -15.97
CA SER A 15 -43.89 -7.93 -14.98
C SER A 15 -43.19 -8.97 -14.09
N ALA A 16 -42.02 -9.49 -14.47
CA ALA A 16 -41.20 -10.35 -13.60
C ALA A 16 -40.32 -9.56 -12.63
N THR A 17 -40.25 -8.22 -12.76
CA THR A 17 -39.39 -7.34 -11.95
C THR A 17 -40.21 -6.43 -11.02
N ASP A 18 -41.39 -6.86 -10.58
CA ASP A 18 -42.14 -6.26 -9.45
C ASP A 18 -41.47 -6.59 -8.08
N VAL A 19 -40.14 -6.46 -8.03
CA VAL A 19 -39.37 -6.35 -6.79
C VAL A 19 -39.32 -4.86 -6.46
N THR A 20 -40.28 -4.38 -5.67
CA THR A 20 -40.35 -2.94 -5.34
C THR A 20 -39.09 -2.49 -4.61
N ILE A 21 -38.70 -1.23 -4.81
CA ILE A 21 -37.59 -0.59 -4.06
C ILE A 21 -37.88 -0.61 -2.54
N ASP A 22 -39.16 -0.63 -2.16
CA ASP A 22 -39.65 -0.77 -0.79
C ASP A 22 -39.45 -2.19 -0.20
N SER A 23 -39.09 -3.19 -1.02
CA SER A 23 -38.89 -4.58 -0.60
C SER A 23 -37.41 -4.98 -0.49
N VAL A 24 -36.54 -4.54 -1.42
CA VAL A 24 -35.10 -4.84 -1.36
C VAL A 24 -34.26 -3.78 -2.09
N LEU A 25 -33.14 -3.36 -1.50
CA LEU A 25 -32.24 -2.37 -2.09
C LEU A 25 -31.13 -3.01 -2.94
N PRO A 26 -30.74 -2.45 -4.10
CA PRO A 26 -29.67 -2.99 -4.93
C PRO A 26 -28.27 -2.67 -4.38
N ALA A 27 -27.42 -3.69 -4.23
CA ALA A 27 -26.01 -3.51 -3.88
C ALA A 27 -25.17 -3.08 -5.10
N GLY A 28 -24.66 -1.85 -5.09
CA GLY A 28 -23.70 -1.35 -6.08
C GLY A 28 -22.24 -1.75 -5.76
N ASN A 29 -21.28 -1.15 -6.47
CA ASN A 29 -19.87 -1.14 -6.05
C ASN A 29 -19.72 -0.15 -4.89
N LEU A 30 -19.80 -0.67 -3.66
CA LEU A 30 -19.70 0.09 -2.43
C LEU A 30 -18.23 0.40 -2.11
N ALA A 31 -17.36 -0.59 -2.35
CA ALA A 31 -15.95 -0.58 -2.02
C ALA A 31 -15.19 0.64 -2.56
N ALA A 32 -15.46 1.07 -3.80
CA ALA A 32 -14.83 2.25 -4.39
C ALA A 32 -15.15 3.54 -3.60
N GLY A 33 -16.42 3.77 -3.30
CA GLY A 33 -16.86 4.93 -2.52
C GLY A 33 -16.37 4.88 -1.07
N MET A 34 -16.35 3.68 -0.47
CA MET A 34 -15.88 3.46 0.90
C MET A 34 -14.37 3.66 1.03
N ALA A 35 -13.57 3.21 0.07
CA ALA A 35 -12.12 3.42 0.04
C ALA A 35 -11.77 4.91 -0.10
N TRP A 36 -12.39 5.62 -1.05
CA TRP A 36 -12.21 7.07 -1.20
C TRP A 36 -12.67 7.87 0.02
N SER A 37 -13.84 7.54 0.58
CA SER A 37 -14.37 8.18 1.79
C SER A 37 -13.49 7.97 3.02
N HIS A 38 -12.94 6.75 3.20
CA HIS A 38 -11.98 6.50 4.28
C HIS A 38 -10.63 7.20 4.05
N PHE A 39 -10.20 7.33 2.79
CA PHE A 39 -9.00 8.08 2.48
C PHE A 39 -9.16 9.58 2.75
N THR A 40 -10.06 10.29 2.06
CA THR A 40 -10.18 11.76 2.16
C THR A 40 -10.85 12.22 3.46
N GLY A 41 -11.81 11.45 3.98
CA GLY A 41 -12.56 11.76 5.20
C GLY A 41 -11.87 11.37 6.51
N TYR A 42 -10.72 10.67 6.44
CA TYR A 42 -9.96 10.23 7.61
C TYR A 42 -8.43 10.17 7.36
N LEU A 43 -7.92 9.29 6.49
CA LEU A 43 -6.47 9.02 6.39
C LEU A 43 -5.64 10.23 5.93
N GLU A 44 -6.12 10.97 4.94
CA GLU A 44 -5.46 12.16 4.37
C GLU A 44 -5.28 13.27 5.42
N LEU A 45 -6.18 13.31 6.42
CA LEU A 45 -6.18 14.24 7.55
C LEU A 45 -5.36 13.72 8.74
N VAL A 46 -5.59 12.47 9.14
CA VAL A 46 -5.12 11.92 10.43
C VAL A 46 -3.68 11.44 10.37
N LEU A 47 -3.22 10.82 9.27
CA LEU A 47 -1.89 10.20 9.22
C LEU A 47 -0.70 11.17 9.46
N PRO A 48 -0.69 12.42 8.94
CA PRO A 48 0.40 13.36 9.21
C PRO A 48 0.51 13.76 10.68
N GLU A 49 -0.62 14.02 11.34
CA GLU A 49 -0.66 14.37 12.76
C GLU A 49 -0.40 13.16 13.66
N LEU A 50 -0.88 11.98 13.27
CA LEU A 50 -0.60 10.73 13.98
C LEU A 50 0.90 10.42 14.04
N ALA A 51 1.62 10.59 12.92
CA ALA A 51 3.06 10.39 12.87
C ALA A 51 3.85 11.40 13.74
N GLN A 52 3.27 12.56 14.06
CA GLN A 52 3.81 13.50 15.05
C GLN A 52 3.41 13.14 16.47
N GLY A 53 2.16 12.73 16.70
CA GLY A 53 1.63 12.35 18.00
C GLY A 53 2.35 11.13 18.58
N ILE A 54 2.62 10.11 17.74
CA ILE A 54 3.45 8.95 18.13
C ILE A 54 4.83 9.42 18.62
N LYS A 55 5.55 10.25 17.86
CA LYS A 55 6.88 10.78 18.26
C LYS A 55 6.88 11.57 19.56
N LYS A 56 5.76 12.19 19.93
CA LYS A 56 5.60 12.98 21.15
C LYS A 56 5.16 12.11 22.34
N SER A 57 4.82 10.84 22.12
CA SER A 57 4.29 9.94 23.15
C SER A 57 5.37 9.11 23.84
N ASP A 58 5.16 8.83 25.13
CA ASP A 58 6.06 8.05 25.97
C ASP A 58 6.24 6.62 25.41
N TRP A 59 5.18 6.03 24.84
CA TRP A 59 5.23 4.74 24.13
C TRP A 59 6.32 4.69 23.04
N PHE A 60 6.61 5.79 22.35
CA PHE A 60 7.67 5.85 21.34
C PHE A 60 9.04 6.16 21.94
N ASN A 61 9.08 7.08 22.91
CA ASN A 61 10.34 7.58 23.48
C ASN A 61 10.99 6.58 24.45
N ASP A 62 10.19 5.87 25.25
CA ASP A 62 10.66 4.88 26.22
C ASP A 62 10.95 3.51 25.56
N ASN A 63 10.41 3.25 24.36
CA ASN A 63 10.54 1.99 23.64
C ASN A 63 11.21 2.17 22.25
N PRO A 64 12.45 2.69 22.19
CA PRO A 64 13.12 3.03 20.94
C PRO A 64 13.29 1.80 20.04
N GLY A 65 12.82 1.90 18.80
CA GLY A 65 12.82 0.80 17.83
C GLY A 65 11.69 -0.22 18.00
N HIS A 66 10.87 -0.11 19.04
CA HIS A 66 9.74 -1.01 19.33
C HIS A 66 8.37 -0.40 19.01
N MET A 67 8.32 0.85 18.52
CA MET A 67 7.09 1.51 18.06
C MET A 67 7.19 2.10 16.64
N PRO A 68 6.53 1.51 15.63
CA PRO A 68 6.50 2.07 14.27
C PRO A 68 5.68 3.37 14.16
N LEU A 69 6.15 4.29 13.31
CA LEU A 69 5.51 5.58 13.01
C LEU A 69 4.37 5.47 11.97
N CYS A 70 3.52 4.44 12.08
CA CYS A 70 2.47 4.17 11.10
C CYS A 70 1.21 3.53 11.70
N LEU A 71 0.06 3.81 11.06
CA LEU A 71 -1.23 3.20 11.37
C LEU A 71 -1.36 1.81 10.73
N PHE A 72 -1.57 0.78 11.54
CA PHE A 72 -1.93 -0.56 11.08
C PHE A 72 -3.46 -0.66 10.94
N MET A 73 -3.93 -0.81 9.70
CA MET A 73 -5.33 -1.07 9.37
C MET A 73 -5.55 -2.58 9.30
N LEU A 74 -6.30 -3.12 10.27
CA LEU A 74 -6.69 -4.53 10.33
C LEU A 74 -7.89 -4.76 9.40
N LEU A 75 -7.77 -5.74 8.51
CA LEU A 75 -8.75 -6.06 7.47
C LEU A 75 -9.08 -7.57 7.50
N PRO A 76 -9.90 -8.02 8.47
CA PRO A 76 -10.41 -9.40 8.51
C PRO A 76 -11.28 -9.71 7.28
N HIS A 77 -11.09 -10.88 6.68
CA HIS A 77 -11.77 -11.30 5.45
C HIS A 77 -13.30 -11.39 5.60
N SER A 78 -13.82 -11.64 6.80
CA SER A 78 -15.26 -11.59 7.10
C SER A 78 -15.88 -10.19 6.97
N GLY A 79 -15.05 -9.14 6.91
CA GLY A 79 -15.45 -7.74 6.92
C GLY A 79 -15.93 -7.24 8.28
N ARG A 80 -15.62 -7.93 9.40
CA ARG A 80 -16.13 -7.60 10.75
C ARG A 80 -15.02 -7.25 11.73
N SER A 81 -15.21 -6.21 12.54
CA SER A 81 -14.36 -5.92 13.69
C SER A 81 -14.72 -6.81 14.88
N THR A 82 -13.72 -7.40 15.54
CA THR A 82 -13.86 -7.82 16.95
C THR A 82 -13.95 -6.57 17.85
N GLY A 83 -14.65 -6.68 18.99
CA GLY A 83 -15.18 -5.54 19.76
C GLY A 83 -14.18 -4.42 20.06
N LYS A 84 -13.28 -4.68 21.02
CA LYS A 84 -12.02 -3.94 21.20
C LYS A 84 -10.85 -4.78 20.68
N LEU A 85 -9.74 -4.10 20.40
CA LEU A 85 -8.48 -4.77 20.07
C LEU A 85 -7.92 -5.47 21.32
N GLY A 86 -7.93 -6.80 21.29
CA GLY A 86 -7.51 -7.68 22.39
C GLY A 86 -8.62 -8.54 22.99
N ASP A 87 -9.90 -8.24 22.74
CA ASP A 87 -11.03 -9.01 23.34
C ASP A 87 -10.95 -10.52 23.03
N ASP A 88 -10.55 -10.87 21.80
CA ASP A 88 -10.37 -12.26 21.32
C ASP A 88 -8.89 -12.70 21.18
N ASP A 89 -7.93 -11.84 21.50
CA ASP A 89 -6.48 -12.13 21.38
C ASP A 89 -5.70 -11.56 22.58
N ARG A 90 -5.46 -12.41 23.57
CA ARG A 90 -4.75 -12.11 24.84
C ARG A 90 -3.35 -11.50 24.67
N ASP A 91 -2.76 -11.59 23.48
CA ASP A 91 -1.41 -11.11 23.16
C ASP A 91 -1.45 -9.76 22.39
N VAL A 92 -2.63 -9.10 22.40
CA VAL A 92 -2.87 -7.67 22.10
C VAL A 92 -3.57 -7.00 23.29
N GLU A 93 -3.19 -5.77 23.63
CA GLU A 93 -3.83 -4.96 24.68
C GLU A 93 -3.99 -3.51 24.21
N GLU A 94 -5.20 -2.94 24.23
CA GLU A 94 -5.40 -1.49 24.05
C GLU A 94 -4.91 -0.74 25.31
N VAL A 95 -3.76 -0.08 25.20
CA VAL A 95 -3.06 0.61 26.31
C VAL A 95 -3.25 2.14 26.31
N GLY A 96 -3.91 2.70 25.29
CA GLY A 96 -4.17 4.13 25.20
C GLY A 96 -4.61 4.59 23.82
N GLN A 97 -4.50 5.89 23.56
CA GLN A 97 -4.82 6.51 22.27
C GLN A 97 -3.99 7.77 22.03
N ILE A 98 -3.76 8.11 20.76
CA ILE A 98 -3.12 9.37 20.36
C ILE A 98 -4.22 10.40 20.11
N GLU A 99 -4.28 11.49 20.89
CA GLU A 99 -5.28 12.54 20.67
C GLU A 99 -4.89 13.48 19.52
N ILE A 100 -5.78 13.62 18.54
CA ILE A 100 -5.59 14.46 17.34
C ILE A 100 -6.85 15.31 17.17
N ILE A 101 -6.70 16.64 17.06
CA ILE A 101 -7.82 17.57 16.83
C ILE A 101 -7.55 18.34 15.55
N ILE A 102 -8.40 18.14 14.54
CA ILE A 102 -8.30 18.80 13.23
C ILE A 102 -9.62 19.52 12.96
N ASN A 103 -9.58 20.84 12.76
CA ASN A 103 -10.77 21.67 12.54
C ASN A 103 -11.87 21.46 13.60
N HIS A 104 -11.46 21.42 14.88
CA HIS A 104 -12.30 21.12 16.05
C HIS A 104 -12.92 19.71 16.10
N ARG A 105 -12.67 18.83 15.13
CA ARG A 105 -13.07 17.42 15.17
C ARG A 105 -11.99 16.58 15.86
N PRO A 106 -12.31 15.88 16.97
CA PRO A 106 -11.39 14.96 17.60
C PRO A 106 -11.30 13.64 16.81
N TYR A 107 -10.11 13.05 16.82
CA TYR A 107 -9.80 11.71 16.34
C TYR A 107 -8.83 11.09 17.36
N SER A 108 -9.11 9.87 17.81
CA SER A 108 -8.32 9.22 18.86
C SER A 108 -7.87 7.80 18.44
N PRO A 109 -6.90 7.66 17.50
CA PRO A 109 -6.41 6.36 17.07
C PRO A 109 -5.79 5.57 18.22
N LYS A 110 -6.13 4.28 18.32
CA LYS A 110 -5.80 3.43 19.47
C LYS A 110 -4.35 2.95 19.45
N VAL A 111 -3.70 3.00 20.61
CA VAL A 111 -2.37 2.44 20.85
C VAL A 111 -2.54 1.06 21.44
N CYS A 112 -1.99 0.06 20.74
CA CYS A 112 -1.98 -1.33 21.17
C CYS A 112 -0.55 -1.74 21.55
N LYS A 113 -0.42 -2.37 22.72
CA LYS A 113 0.73 -3.20 23.05
C LYS A 113 0.51 -4.59 22.43
N VAL A 114 1.56 -5.17 21.88
CA VAL A 114 1.53 -6.49 21.23
C VAL A 114 2.68 -7.32 21.78
N THR A 115 2.34 -8.45 22.39
CA THR A 115 3.30 -9.32 23.06
C THR A 115 3.79 -10.41 22.08
N GLU A 116 5.10 -10.65 22.05
CA GLU A 116 5.72 -11.80 21.40
C GLU A 116 6.18 -12.80 22.47
N ARG A 117 5.86 -14.09 22.26
CA ARG A 117 6.25 -15.16 23.18
C ARG A 117 7.26 -16.12 22.58
N ASP A 118 8.04 -16.77 23.44
CA ASP A 118 8.90 -17.89 23.06
C ASP A 118 8.07 -19.20 22.92
N LYS A 119 8.74 -20.29 22.53
CA LYS A 119 8.12 -21.62 22.40
C LYS A 119 7.60 -22.22 23.72
N ASN A 120 7.94 -21.62 24.85
CA ASN A 120 7.54 -22.04 26.20
C ASN A 120 6.40 -21.14 26.76
N GLY A 121 5.99 -20.09 26.04
CA GLY A 121 4.98 -19.12 26.45
C GLY A 121 5.49 -17.92 27.25
N HIS A 122 6.80 -17.83 27.52
CA HIS A 122 7.42 -16.67 28.17
C HIS A 122 7.41 -15.46 27.23
N ILE A 123 7.34 -14.25 27.78
CA ILE A 123 7.45 -13.03 26.99
C ILE A 123 8.88 -12.92 26.45
N LYS A 124 9.01 -12.89 25.12
CA LYS A 124 10.25 -12.70 24.37
C LYS A 124 10.48 -11.23 24.03
N SER A 125 9.41 -10.51 23.71
CA SER A 125 9.45 -9.08 23.38
C SER A 125 8.06 -8.47 23.51
N GLU A 126 8.00 -7.15 23.62
CA GLU A 126 6.77 -6.39 23.49
C GLU A 126 6.98 -5.24 22.49
N TYR A 127 5.92 -4.88 21.79
CA TYR A 127 5.92 -3.83 20.78
C TYR A 127 4.71 -2.92 20.99
N PHE A 128 4.85 -1.65 20.65
CA PHE A 128 3.73 -0.71 20.63
C PHE A 128 3.40 -0.35 19.17
N CYS A 129 2.13 -0.17 18.87
CA CYS A 129 1.70 0.24 17.53
C CYS A 129 0.39 1.02 17.62
N VAL A 130 0.08 1.80 16.59
CA VAL A 130 -1.27 2.36 16.42
C VAL A 130 -2.04 1.46 15.48
N ALA A 131 -3.13 0.87 15.94
CA ALA A 131 -3.90 -0.11 15.20
C ALA A 131 -5.40 0.22 15.23
N GLN A 132 -6.10 -0.08 14.13
CA GLN A 132 -7.56 0.01 14.09
C GLN A 132 -8.17 -0.91 13.03
N TYR A 133 -9.42 -1.27 13.23
CA TYR A 133 -10.31 -1.69 12.15
C TYR A 133 -10.87 -0.44 11.43
N PRO A 134 -10.74 -0.29 10.09
CA PRO A 134 -11.36 0.82 9.38
C PRO A 134 -12.89 0.71 9.42
N GLY A 135 -13.57 1.59 10.15
CA GLY A 135 -15.03 1.53 10.32
C GLY A 135 -15.83 1.53 9.01
N ALA A 136 -15.29 2.10 7.93
CA ALA A 136 -15.85 1.96 6.59
C ALA A 136 -15.81 0.50 6.11
N PHE A 137 -14.65 -0.16 6.14
CA PHE A 137 -14.49 -1.58 5.79
C PHE A 137 -15.43 -2.47 6.62
N CYS A 138 -15.55 -2.21 7.92
CA CYS A 138 -16.39 -3.01 8.83
C CYS A 138 -17.90 -2.89 8.57
N ALA A 139 -18.34 -1.94 7.75
CA ALA A 139 -19.71 -1.94 7.23
C ALA A 139 -19.99 -3.18 6.36
N LEU A 140 -18.99 -3.70 5.62
CA LEU A 140 -19.17 -4.83 4.70
C LEU A 140 -19.60 -6.11 5.43
N GLY A 141 -19.06 -6.38 6.62
CA GLY A 141 -19.45 -7.55 7.43
C GLY A 141 -20.68 -7.35 8.31
N THR A 142 -21.23 -6.12 8.38
CA THR A 142 -22.41 -5.77 9.19
C THR A 142 -23.66 -5.46 8.36
N ILE A 143 -23.51 -5.22 7.05
CA ILE A 143 -24.62 -5.27 6.09
C ILE A 143 -25.33 -6.63 6.22
N LYS A 144 -26.64 -6.59 6.41
CA LYS A 144 -27.50 -7.77 6.46
C LYS A 144 -27.94 -8.16 5.05
N GLU A 145 -27.83 -9.46 4.74
CA GLU A 145 -28.39 -10.07 3.52
C GLU A 145 -29.92 -9.84 3.41
N GLU A 146 -30.59 -9.61 4.54
CA GLU A 146 -32.01 -9.28 4.67
C GLU A 146 -32.40 -7.89 4.10
N ILE A 147 -31.44 -6.97 3.88
CA ILE A 147 -31.70 -5.57 3.53
C ILE A 147 -31.23 -5.23 2.10
N LEU A 148 -30.09 -5.80 1.66
CA LEU A 148 -29.57 -5.61 0.31
C LEU A 148 -29.76 -6.87 -0.54
N CYS A 149 -30.41 -6.72 -1.69
CA CYS A 149 -30.65 -7.82 -2.60
C CYS A 149 -29.32 -8.40 -3.10
N SER A 150 -29.17 -9.71 -3.01
CA SER A 150 -28.00 -10.45 -3.50
C SER A 150 -26.65 -10.09 -2.86
N PHE A 151 -26.61 -9.36 -1.73
CA PHE A 151 -25.38 -9.14 -0.96
C PHE A 151 -24.99 -10.37 -0.13
N THR A 152 -24.84 -11.50 -0.82
CA THR A 152 -24.39 -12.78 -0.26
C THR A 152 -22.97 -12.71 0.29
N LYS A 153 -22.56 -13.67 1.12
CA LYS A 153 -21.14 -13.89 1.48
C LYS A 153 -20.17 -13.74 0.29
N THR A 154 -20.45 -14.34 -0.87
CA THR A 154 -19.57 -14.21 -2.06
C THR A 154 -19.48 -12.76 -2.57
N GLN A 155 -20.58 -12.01 -2.55
CA GLN A 155 -20.58 -10.60 -2.95
C GLN A 155 -19.90 -9.69 -1.92
N ARG A 156 -20.05 -9.99 -0.62
CA ARG A 156 -19.28 -9.36 0.47
C ARG A 156 -17.78 -9.57 0.28
N ASP A 157 -17.36 -10.80 0.04
CA ASP A 157 -15.94 -11.17 -0.12
C ASP A 157 -15.34 -10.44 -1.34
N VAL A 158 -16.11 -10.27 -2.43
CA VAL A 158 -15.74 -9.43 -3.58
C VAL A 158 -15.58 -7.94 -3.21
N GLU A 159 -16.49 -7.36 -2.43
CA GLU A 159 -16.35 -5.96 -1.97
C GLU A 159 -15.20 -5.78 -0.96
N VAL A 160 -14.93 -6.77 -0.11
CA VAL A 160 -13.78 -6.81 0.81
C VAL A 160 -12.46 -6.72 0.03
N GLN A 161 -12.30 -7.55 -1.00
CA GLN A 161 -11.11 -7.52 -1.87
C GLN A 161 -11.03 -6.23 -2.70
N ARG A 162 -12.16 -5.73 -3.21
CA ARG A 162 -12.21 -4.42 -3.90
C ARG A 162 -11.81 -3.26 -2.99
N PHE A 163 -12.25 -3.23 -1.74
CA PHE A 163 -11.87 -2.17 -0.80
C PHE A 163 -10.36 -2.19 -0.54
N TYR A 164 -9.81 -3.39 -0.33
CA TYR A 164 -8.37 -3.59 -0.18
C TYR A 164 -7.59 -3.12 -1.41
N HIS A 165 -8.04 -3.47 -2.62
CA HIS A 165 -7.40 -3.01 -3.87
C HIS A 165 -7.49 -1.48 -4.05
N TYR A 166 -8.70 -0.89 -4.03
CA TYR A 166 -8.86 0.54 -4.26
C TYR A 166 -8.12 1.40 -3.23
N LEU A 167 -8.17 1.05 -1.93
CA LEU A 167 -7.45 1.81 -0.92
C LEU A 167 -5.93 1.66 -1.06
N ASN A 168 -5.44 0.47 -1.43
CA ASN A 168 -4.03 0.26 -1.74
C ASN A 168 -3.58 1.01 -3.02
N GLU A 169 -4.41 1.09 -4.06
CA GLU A 169 -4.15 1.91 -5.25
C GLU A 169 -4.04 3.40 -4.90
N ILE A 170 -5.00 3.93 -4.14
CA ILE A 170 -4.98 5.32 -3.66
C ILE A 170 -3.70 5.61 -2.86
N LEU A 171 -3.31 4.73 -1.93
CA LEU A 171 -2.14 4.92 -1.07
C LEU A 171 -0.79 4.77 -1.79
N ASN A 172 -0.73 4.03 -2.89
CA ASN A 172 0.50 3.88 -3.71
C ASN A 172 0.60 4.88 -4.87
N HIS A 173 -0.52 5.53 -5.26
CA HIS A 173 -0.54 6.57 -6.28
C HIS A 173 0.41 7.73 -5.92
N GLU A 174 1.18 8.25 -6.89
CA GLU A 174 2.32 9.14 -6.63
C GLU A 174 1.97 10.38 -5.79
N LYS A 175 0.82 11.01 -6.09
CA LYS A 175 0.27 12.16 -5.34
C LYS A 175 0.08 11.89 -3.84
N TYR A 176 -0.16 10.63 -3.46
CA TYR A 176 -0.59 10.19 -2.13
C TYR A 176 0.40 9.24 -1.44
N LYS A 177 1.54 8.94 -2.09
CA LYS A 177 2.58 8.02 -1.61
C LYS A 177 3.13 8.35 -0.21
N GLN A 178 3.05 9.62 0.20
CA GLN A 178 3.39 10.07 1.56
C GLN A 178 2.47 9.49 2.65
N TYR A 179 1.22 9.16 2.31
CA TYR A 179 0.28 8.49 3.21
C TYR A 179 0.54 6.97 3.25
N GLY A 180 0.86 6.35 2.11
CA GLY A 180 1.19 4.92 2.01
C GLY A 180 2.44 4.48 2.79
N VAL A 181 3.36 5.40 3.11
CA VAL A 181 4.47 5.12 4.05
C VAL A 181 4.07 5.24 5.52
N LEU A 182 2.99 5.97 5.84
CA LEU A 182 2.46 6.16 7.20
C LEU A 182 1.33 5.18 7.57
N THR A 183 0.99 4.22 6.71
CA THR A 183 0.01 3.17 7.02
C THR A 183 0.37 1.81 6.45
N LYS A 184 -0.17 0.73 7.03
CA LYS A 184 -0.01 -0.66 6.60
C LYS A 184 -1.37 -1.36 6.66
N MET A 185 -1.78 -1.96 5.55
CA MET A 185 -3.04 -2.71 5.44
C MET A 185 -2.77 -4.20 5.66
N LEU A 186 -3.34 -4.76 6.72
CA LEU A 186 -3.15 -6.14 7.16
C LEU A 186 -4.42 -6.94 6.85
N MET A 187 -4.48 -7.52 5.65
CA MET A 187 -5.54 -8.45 5.24
C MET A 187 -5.23 -9.86 5.79
N TYR A 188 -6.20 -10.48 6.45
CA TYR A 188 -6.09 -11.83 7.01
C TYR A 188 -7.43 -12.54 7.02
N ASP A 189 -7.43 -13.87 7.00
CA ASP A 189 -8.64 -14.66 7.20
C ASP A 189 -8.88 -14.87 8.71
N ASP A 190 -10.02 -14.38 9.18
CA ASP A 190 -10.48 -14.46 10.58
C ASP A 190 -11.47 -15.61 10.83
N GLU A 191 -11.85 -16.36 9.79
CA GLU A 191 -12.60 -17.61 9.88
C GLU A 191 -11.67 -18.85 9.89
N GLU A 192 -10.39 -18.69 9.49
CA GLU A 192 -9.34 -19.72 9.56
C GLU A 192 -8.90 -20.12 10.99
N LYS A 193 -8.20 -21.25 11.10
CA LYS A 193 -7.65 -21.78 12.37
C LYS A 193 -6.13 -21.77 12.37
N GLY A 194 -5.53 -20.98 13.26
CA GLY A 194 -4.09 -21.00 13.53
C GLY A 194 -3.58 -19.64 13.99
N GLU A 195 -2.26 -19.53 14.17
CA GLU A 195 -1.63 -18.25 14.54
C GLU A 195 -1.86 -17.17 13.45
N SER A 196 -1.96 -17.57 12.17
CA SER A 196 -2.22 -16.66 11.04
C SER A 196 -3.53 -15.91 11.11
N ALA A 197 -4.53 -16.43 11.82
CA ALA A 197 -5.84 -15.79 11.99
C ALA A 197 -5.87 -14.77 13.14
N THR A 198 -4.83 -14.72 14.00
CA THR A 198 -4.86 -13.85 15.20
C THR A 198 -4.32 -12.44 14.94
N ILE A 199 -4.89 -11.47 15.63
CA ILE A 199 -4.55 -10.05 15.51
C ILE A 199 -3.08 -9.82 15.91
N SER A 200 -2.63 -10.47 16.99
CA SER A 200 -1.27 -10.34 17.51
C SER A 200 -0.23 -10.87 16.51
N TYR A 201 -0.50 -11.94 15.76
CA TYR A 201 0.39 -12.39 14.69
C TYR A 201 0.51 -11.36 13.57
N GLN A 202 -0.62 -10.84 13.08
CA GLN A 202 -0.64 -9.87 11.98
C GLN A 202 0.03 -8.55 12.37
N LEU A 203 -0.20 -8.07 13.61
CA LEU A 203 0.49 -6.90 14.15
C LEU A 203 1.99 -7.16 14.37
N ARG A 204 2.40 -8.28 14.99
CA ARG A 204 3.84 -8.65 15.14
C ARG A 204 4.55 -8.63 13.80
N LYS A 205 3.98 -9.31 12.81
CA LYS A 205 4.51 -9.38 11.43
C LYS A 205 4.61 -7.99 10.80
N GLY A 206 3.53 -7.19 10.83
CA GLY A 206 3.51 -5.84 10.28
C GLY A 206 4.53 -4.90 10.94
N VAL A 207 4.66 -4.97 12.27
CA VAL A 207 5.63 -4.20 13.06
C VAL A 207 7.06 -4.61 12.70
N HIS A 208 7.38 -5.90 12.70
CA HIS A 208 8.69 -6.43 12.30
C HIS A 208 9.06 -6.02 10.87
N ASP A 209 8.12 -6.10 9.92
CA ASP A 209 8.35 -5.74 8.53
C ASP A 209 8.63 -4.24 8.36
N VAL A 210 7.95 -3.36 9.10
CA VAL A 210 8.23 -1.91 9.08
C VAL A 210 9.58 -1.59 9.70
N ILE A 211 9.91 -2.15 10.87
CA ILE A 211 11.20 -1.92 11.55
C ILE A 211 12.36 -2.40 10.67
N ARG A 212 12.27 -3.59 10.08
CA ARG A 212 13.29 -4.13 9.17
C ARG A 212 13.54 -3.22 7.96
N ASN A 213 12.47 -2.78 7.30
CA ASN A 213 12.52 -1.83 6.18
C ASN A 213 13.13 -0.46 6.56
N GLN A 214 13.03 -0.04 7.83
CA GLN A 214 13.65 1.20 8.31
C GLN A 214 15.15 1.01 8.55
N LEU A 215 15.55 -0.10 9.17
CA LEU A 215 16.96 -0.45 9.40
C LEU A 215 17.74 -0.65 8.09
N GLU A 216 17.14 -1.33 7.11
CA GLU A 216 17.73 -1.53 5.78
C GLU A 216 17.97 -0.19 5.07
N LYS A 217 16.99 0.72 5.09
CA LYS A 217 17.12 2.07 4.51
C LYS A 217 18.11 2.96 5.25
N ALA A 218 18.26 2.80 6.56
CA ALA A 218 19.31 3.47 7.32
C ALA A 218 20.71 2.99 6.89
N ALA A 219 20.89 1.67 6.73
CA ALA A 219 22.15 1.09 6.25
C ALA A 219 22.49 1.49 4.80
N GLU A 220 21.48 1.61 3.91
CA GLU A 220 21.67 2.19 2.59
C GLU A 220 22.00 3.69 2.62
N GLY A 221 21.37 4.44 3.54
CA GLY A 221 21.62 5.87 3.72
C GLY A 221 23.07 6.14 4.10
N VAL A 222 23.59 5.40 5.09
CA VAL A 222 24.99 5.48 5.51
C VAL A 222 25.95 5.21 4.34
N LYS A 223 25.69 4.16 3.53
CA LYS A 223 26.51 3.85 2.34
C LYS A 223 26.50 4.92 1.25
N LYS A 224 25.47 5.78 1.18
CA LYS A 224 25.39 6.88 0.20
C LYS A 224 26.15 8.14 0.65
N THR A 225 26.64 8.19 1.89
CA THR A 225 27.34 9.36 2.45
C THR A 225 28.79 9.49 2.00
N GLU A 226 29.46 8.39 1.63
CA GLU A 226 30.91 8.40 1.37
C GLU A 226 31.27 8.70 -0.10
N GLU A 227 30.40 8.35 -1.07
CA GLU A 227 30.62 8.67 -2.50
C GLU A 227 29.35 9.21 -3.18
N THR A 228 29.23 10.55 -3.24
CA THR A 228 28.33 11.24 -4.18
C THR A 228 29.05 12.38 -4.90
N GLU A 229 29.83 12.02 -5.92
CA GLU A 229 30.27 13.00 -6.92
C GLU A 229 29.05 13.66 -7.58
N HIS A 230 29.00 14.99 -7.60
CA HIS A 230 27.80 15.70 -8.05
C HIS A 230 27.75 15.80 -9.59
N TYR A 231 27.16 14.79 -10.22
CA TYR A 231 26.95 14.74 -11.67
C TYR A 231 25.95 15.82 -12.16
N ARG A 232 26.16 16.34 -13.37
CA ARG A 232 25.43 17.53 -13.91
C ARG A 232 24.25 17.24 -14.85
N ASP A 233 24.44 16.33 -15.80
CA ASP A 233 23.45 15.92 -16.82
C ASP A 233 23.42 14.38 -16.89
N GLU A 234 22.37 13.80 -17.47
CA GLU A 234 22.24 12.34 -17.66
C GLU A 234 22.22 11.95 -19.14
N VAL A 235 23.07 10.99 -19.52
CA VAL A 235 23.39 10.68 -20.91
C VAL A 235 23.25 9.19 -21.20
N CYS A 236 22.41 8.80 -22.16
CA CYS A 236 22.35 7.41 -22.61
C CYS A 236 23.33 7.17 -23.78
N LEU A 237 24.22 6.20 -23.62
CA LEU A 237 25.20 5.78 -24.62
C LEU A 237 24.72 4.54 -25.38
N LEU A 238 24.64 4.69 -26.71
CA LEU A 238 24.25 3.64 -27.65
C LEU A 238 25.35 3.40 -28.67
N TYR A 239 25.86 2.18 -28.74
CA TYR A 239 26.98 1.82 -29.60
C TYR A 239 27.06 0.31 -29.85
N HIS A 240 27.72 -0.05 -30.95
CA HIS A 240 27.93 -1.41 -31.40
C HIS A 240 29.18 -2.05 -30.77
N THR A 241 29.16 -3.38 -30.62
CA THR A 241 30.10 -4.15 -29.77
C THR A 241 31.57 -4.10 -30.21
N LYS A 242 31.86 -3.73 -31.47
CA LYS A 242 33.25 -3.66 -31.99
C LYS A 242 33.94 -2.32 -31.71
N ASP A 243 33.24 -1.31 -31.19
CA ASP A 243 33.72 0.08 -31.13
C ASP A 243 34.29 0.47 -29.74
N THR A 244 34.70 -0.53 -28.96
CA THR A 244 35.16 -0.46 -27.56
C THR A 244 36.22 0.62 -27.28
N LYS A 245 37.19 0.81 -28.18
CA LYS A 245 38.26 1.82 -28.02
C LYS A 245 37.74 3.26 -28.05
N LEU A 246 36.64 3.52 -28.75
CA LEU A 246 36.03 4.85 -28.80
C LEU A 246 35.11 5.07 -27.60
N VAL A 247 34.33 4.04 -27.24
CA VAL A 247 33.49 4.01 -26.03
C VAL A 247 34.30 4.35 -24.78
N PHE A 248 35.48 3.73 -24.61
CA PHE A 248 36.35 4.01 -23.48
C PHE A 248 36.73 5.50 -23.38
N LYS A 249 37.07 6.13 -24.51
CA LYS A 249 37.38 7.57 -24.56
C LYS A 249 36.17 8.46 -24.26
N VAL A 250 34.98 8.06 -24.71
CA VAL A 250 33.73 8.80 -24.41
C VAL A 250 33.40 8.71 -22.92
N LYS A 251 33.52 7.52 -22.32
CA LYS A 251 33.33 7.32 -20.87
C LYS A 251 34.34 8.12 -20.05
N ASP A 252 35.63 7.94 -20.30
CA ASP A 252 36.73 8.71 -19.70
C ASP A 252 36.50 10.24 -19.77
N HIS A 253 35.96 10.75 -20.88
CA HIS A 253 35.60 12.16 -21.02
C HIS A 253 34.37 12.57 -20.18
N LEU A 254 33.32 11.74 -20.13
CA LEU A 254 32.12 12.02 -19.33
C LEU A 254 32.40 11.94 -17.82
N ASP A 255 33.17 10.94 -17.40
CA ASP A 255 33.65 10.76 -16.02
C ASP A 255 34.47 11.99 -15.58
N LYS A 256 35.46 12.41 -16.39
CA LYS A 256 36.26 13.63 -16.14
C LYS A 256 35.44 14.93 -16.06
N ASN A 257 34.29 15.00 -16.72
CA ASN A 257 33.39 16.16 -16.68
C ASN A 257 32.26 16.03 -15.65
N LYS A 258 32.20 14.92 -14.91
CA LYS A 258 31.11 14.57 -13.98
C LYS A 258 29.73 14.68 -14.66
N ILE A 259 29.60 13.97 -15.78
CA ILE A 259 28.34 13.78 -16.51
C ILE A 259 27.90 12.33 -16.34
N ARG A 260 26.70 12.11 -15.77
CA ARG A 260 26.20 10.76 -15.48
C ARG A 260 25.85 10.10 -16.81
N TYR A 261 26.26 8.85 -17.00
CA TYR A 261 25.84 8.10 -18.17
C TYR A 261 25.31 6.70 -17.84
N SER A 262 24.30 6.31 -18.61
CA SER A 262 23.82 4.94 -18.71
C SER A 262 24.29 4.33 -20.03
N GLN A 263 24.33 3.00 -20.09
CA GLN A 263 24.47 2.28 -21.34
C GLN A 263 23.22 1.41 -21.49
N ALA A 264 22.59 1.44 -22.66
CA ALA A 264 21.56 0.45 -22.99
C ALA A 264 22.15 -0.98 -22.89
N ARG A 265 21.55 -1.80 -22.01
CA ARG A 265 21.86 -3.22 -21.83
C ARG A 265 20.57 -3.97 -21.42
N PRO A 266 20.39 -5.23 -21.84
CA PRO A 266 19.25 -6.04 -21.42
C PRO A 266 19.36 -6.42 -19.93
N ALA A 267 18.22 -6.65 -19.30
CA ALA A 267 18.15 -7.19 -17.94
C ALA A 267 18.63 -8.66 -17.93
N SER A 268 19.66 -8.96 -17.15
CA SER A 268 20.09 -10.33 -16.86
C SER A 268 19.15 -10.97 -15.83
N SER A 269 18.13 -11.68 -16.33
CA SER A 269 17.31 -12.68 -15.60
C SER A 269 17.08 -12.39 -14.09
N GLY A 270 16.20 -11.44 -13.78
CA GLY A 270 15.79 -11.18 -12.39
C GLY A 270 14.83 -10.01 -12.21
N GLU A 271 15.01 -8.92 -12.94
CA GLU A 271 14.28 -7.67 -12.72
C GLU A 271 13.33 -7.28 -13.88
N ARG A 272 12.40 -6.36 -13.58
CA ARG A 272 11.18 -6.12 -14.35
C ARG A 272 11.44 -5.41 -15.68
N MET A 273 10.80 -5.90 -16.75
CA MET A 273 10.64 -5.34 -18.10
C MET A 273 11.44 -4.06 -18.41
N GLY A 274 12.63 -4.24 -18.99
CA GLY A 274 13.09 -3.38 -20.08
C GLY A 274 12.51 -3.85 -21.43
N ASP A 275 12.60 -3.00 -22.45
CA ASP A 275 11.94 -3.19 -23.74
C ASP A 275 12.25 -4.51 -24.48
N SER A 276 11.30 -4.93 -25.34
CA SER A 276 11.54 -5.92 -26.40
C SER A 276 11.23 -5.30 -27.77
N LEU A 277 12.20 -4.55 -28.27
CA LEU A 277 12.05 -3.58 -29.35
C LEU A 277 13.31 -3.64 -30.28
N SER A 278 14.56 -3.67 -29.74
CA SER A 278 15.89 -4.03 -30.34
C SER A 278 17.27 -3.58 -29.74
N GLU A 279 17.55 -2.36 -29.20
CA GLU A 279 18.93 -1.94 -28.74
C GLU A 279 19.19 -1.23 -27.36
N ILE A 280 18.73 -0.06 -26.84
CA ILE A 280 17.79 1.05 -27.22
C ILE A 280 17.89 1.36 -28.70
N GLU A 281 17.17 0.61 -29.53
CA GLU A 281 15.71 0.49 -29.53
C GLU A 281 15.28 0.25 -31.02
N ARG A 282 15.99 0.76 -32.05
CA ARG A 282 15.64 0.46 -33.45
C ARG A 282 16.79 0.42 -34.48
N ARG A 283 17.54 1.52 -34.64
CA ARG A 283 18.54 1.85 -35.69
C ARG A 283 18.17 1.56 -37.16
N VAL A 284 18.39 0.41 -37.82
CA VAL A 284 18.80 -0.96 -37.41
C VAL A 284 20.15 -1.32 -38.08
N ARG A 285 21.12 -1.98 -37.45
CA ARG A 285 21.33 -2.28 -36.00
C ARG A 285 22.81 -2.10 -35.57
N ASP A 286 23.57 -1.30 -36.33
CA ASP A 286 25.05 -1.35 -36.40
C ASP A 286 25.74 0.00 -36.09
N ALA A 287 25.19 0.80 -35.15
CA ALA A 287 25.67 2.17 -34.89
C ALA A 287 27.01 2.20 -34.14
N ARG A 288 28.01 2.95 -34.65
CA ARG A 288 29.29 3.13 -33.95
C ARG A 288 29.17 4.04 -32.71
N TRP A 289 28.28 5.03 -32.72
CA TRP A 289 27.87 5.81 -31.54
C TRP A 289 26.59 6.63 -31.82
N VAL A 290 25.73 6.73 -30.81
CA VAL A 290 24.61 7.66 -30.64
C VAL A 290 24.62 8.11 -29.18
N ILE A 291 24.33 9.39 -28.94
CA ILE A 291 24.34 10.01 -27.60
C ILE A 291 22.99 10.71 -27.39
N CYS A 292 22.19 10.23 -26.44
CA CYS A 292 20.94 10.87 -26.06
C CYS A 292 21.15 11.67 -24.75
N LEU A 293 20.96 12.99 -24.82
CA LEU A 293 21.08 13.89 -23.66
C LEU A 293 19.71 14.05 -22.99
N SER A 294 19.58 13.61 -21.74
CA SER A 294 18.40 13.87 -20.90
C SER A 294 18.71 14.99 -19.91
N ARG A 295 18.14 16.18 -20.16
CA ARG A 295 18.13 17.26 -19.17
C ARG A 295 17.06 17.01 -18.13
N SER A 296 17.41 16.24 -17.12
CA SER A 296 16.62 16.15 -15.89
C SER A 296 16.61 17.53 -15.22
N HIS A 297 15.45 18.19 -15.21
CA HIS A 297 15.30 19.50 -14.57
C HIS A 297 15.35 19.33 -13.05
N HIS A 298 16.55 19.33 -12.48
CA HIS A 298 16.77 19.47 -11.05
C HIS A 298 16.26 20.84 -10.57
N LYS A 299 14.96 20.89 -10.20
CA LYS A 299 14.48 21.88 -9.24
C LYS A 299 15.29 21.71 -7.97
N LYS A 300 16.09 22.72 -7.63
CA LYS A 300 16.63 22.83 -6.26
C LYS A 300 15.46 23.07 -5.31
N ILE A 301 15.33 22.18 -4.34
CA ILE A 301 14.68 22.36 -3.05
C ILE A 301 15.70 21.85 -2.04
#